data_AF-W6JK56-F1
#
_entry.id   AF-W6JK56-F1
#
_cell.length_a   1.000
_cell.length_b   1.000
_cell.length_c   1.000
_cell.angle_alpha   90.00
_cell.angle_beta   90.00
_cell.angle_gamma   90.00
#
_symmetry.space_group_name_H-M   'P 1'
#
loop_
_entity.id
_entity.type
_entity.pdbx_description
1 polymer ?
#
loop_
_entity_poly.entity_id
_entity_poly.type
_entity_poly.pdbx_seq_one_letter_code
_entity_poly.pdbx_strand_id
1 'polypeptide(L)'
;RWQTPNWSFGIQEESMQKTVDEARAAGAQVVVVLSHNGMDVDLKMASRVKGIDAILGGHTHDGMPAPVAVKNAGGQTLVTNAGSNGKYLGVLDFEVKNGKIADFRYKLLPIFANLLPADKDMQALIDKARAPYLSKLNEKLAITEGTLYRR
;
A
#
# COMPACT_ATOMS: atom_id res chain seq x y z
N ARG A 1 27.49 -5.15 8.10
CA ARG A 1 27.33 -3.84 8.77
C ARG A 1 25.85 -3.66 9.04
N TRP A 2 25.43 -3.69 10.31
CA TRP A 2 24.03 -3.51 10.72
C TRP A 2 23.63 -2.06 10.48
N GLN A 3 22.57 -1.81 9.70
CA GLN A 3 22.19 -0.45 9.29
C GLN A 3 21.50 0.35 10.42
N THR A 4 21.09 -0.30 11.51
CA THR A 4 20.53 0.34 12.71
C THR A 4 20.85 -0.48 13.97
N PRO A 5 21.87 -0.13 14.77
CA PRO A 5 22.18 -0.88 15.99
C PRO A 5 20.99 -0.84 16.96
N ASN A 6 20.72 -1.99 17.60
CA ASN A 6 19.66 -2.20 18.60
C ASN A 6 18.21 -2.29 18.08
N TRP A 7 18.00 -2.40 16.77
CA TRP A 7 16.65 -2.54 16.20
C TRP A 7 16.47 -3.93 15.57
N SER A 8 15.26 -4.48 15.72
CA SER A 8 14.84 -5.73 15.07
C SER A 8 13.56 -5.48 14.26
N PHE A 9 13.51 -6.00 13.05
CA PHE A 9 12.42 -5.83 12.09
C PHE A 9 11.85 -7.17 11.61
N GLY A 10 12.02 -8.23 12.39
CA GLY A 10 11.42 -9.53 12.08
C GLY A 10 9.89 -9.49 12.13
N ILE A 11 9.27 -10.50 11.53
CA ILE A 11 7.81 -10.69 11.62
C ILE A 11 7.44 -11.03 13.08
N GLN A 12 6.57 -10.21 13.68
CA GLN A 12 6.12 -10.36 15.06
C GLN A 12 4.62 -10.66 15.11
N GLU A 13 4.26 -11.90 14.77
CA GLU A 13 2.87 -12.36 14.68
C GLU A 13 2.08 -12.14 15.97
N GLU A 14 2.65 -12.50 17.12
CA GLU A 14 2.01 -12.33 18.43
C GLU A 14 1.76 -10.85 18.77
N SER A 15 2.73 -9.98 18.48
CA SER A 15 2.62 -8.54 18.70
C SER A 15 1.55 -7.93 17.79
N MET A 16 1.48 -8.36 16.54
CA MET A 16 0.42 -7.95 15.61
C MET A 16 -0.96 -8.40 16.12
N GLN A 17 -1.12 -9.65 16.56
CA GLN A 17 -2.38 -10.14 17.12
C GLN A 17 -2.80 -9.31 18.34
N LYS A 18 -1.87 -9.07 19.27
CA LYS A 18 -2.12 -8.24 20.46
C LYS A 18 -2.61 -6.84 20.08
N THR A 19 -1.98 -6.21 19.09
CA THR A 19 -2.36 -4.87 18.62
C THR A 19 -3.75 -4.87 17.98
N VAL A 20 -4.08 -5.89 17.20
CA VAL A 20 -5.42 -6.05 16.60
C VAL A 20 -6.48 -6.24 17.69
N ASP A 21 -6.20 -7.09 18.67
CA ASP A 21 -7.11 -7.35 19.81
C ASP A 21 -7.33 -6.08 20.64
N GLU A 22 -6.27 -5.30 20.90
CA GLU A 22 -6.34 -4.01 21.60
C GLU A 22 -7.21 -3.00 20.83
N ALA A 23 -7.05 -2.89 19.51
CA ALA A 23 -7.88 -2.02 18.68
C ALA A 23 -9.36 -2.43 18.73
N ARG A 24 -9.65 -3.73 18.63
CA ARG A 24 -11.02 -4.26 18.75
C ARG A 24 -11.62 -4.02 20.13
N ALA A 25 -10.85 -4.26 21.19
CA ALA A 25 -11.28 -4.02 22.58
C ALA A 25 -11.56 -2.53 22.84
N ALA A 26 -10.84 -1.63 22.17
CA ALA A 26 -11.09 -0.19 22.19
C ALA A 26 -12.33 0.25 21.37
N GLY A 27 -13.04 -0.70 20.73
CA GLY A 27 -14.28 -0.44 20.00
C GLY A 27 -14.13 -0.28 18.49
N ALA A 28 -12.97 -0.62 17.90
CA ALA A 28 -12.79 -0.56 16.45
C ALA A 28 -13.74 -1.54 15.72
N GLN A 29 -14.63 -0.99 14.91
CA GLN A 29 -15.55 -1.76 14.05
C GLN A 29 -14.87 -2.31 12.79
N VAL A 30 -13.82 -1.62 12.34
CA VAL A 30 -12.97 -2.05 11.22
C VAL A 30 -11.50 -1.90 11.60
N VAL A 31 -10.69 -2.90 11.29
CA VAL A 31 -9.23 -2.89 11.49
C VAL A 31 -8.53 -3.11 10.16
N VAL A 32 -7.77 -2.10 9.74
CA VAL A 32 -6.95 -2.13 8.52
C VAL A 32 -5.48 -2.08 8.89
N VAL A 33 -4.69 -3.02 8.37
CA VAL A 33 -3.23 -3.01 8.50
C VAL A 33 -2.64 -2.31 7.29
N LEU A 34 -1.84 -1.27 7.52
CA LEU A 34 -0.95 -0.70 6.52
C LEU A 34 0.39 -1.44 6.60
N SER A 35 0.74 -2.17 5.55
CA SER A 35 1.89 -3.08 5.56
C SER A 35 2.95 -2.69 4.54
N HIS A 36 4.19 -3.06 4.85
CA HIS A 36 5.31 -3.07 3.92
C HIS A 36 6.09 -4.39 3.98
N ASN A 37 5.42 -5.49 4.36
CA ASN A 37 6.07 -6.81 4.46
C ASN A 37 6.21 -7.52 3.10
N GLY A 38 5.44 -7.08 2.10
CA GLY A 38 5.33 -7.73 0.79
C GLY A 38 4.14 -8.67 0.71
N MET A 39 3.60 -8.84 -0.51
CA MET A 39 2.33 -9.51 -0.75
C MET A 39 2.26 -10.92 -0.17
N ASP A 40 3.27 -11.77 -0.40
CA ASP A 40 3.25 -13.15 0.09
C ASP A 40 3.25 -13.24 1.63
N VAL A 41 3.98 -12.34 2.28
CA VAL A 41 4.00 -12.25 3.74
C VAL A 41 2.67 -11.75 4.25
N ASP A 42 2.08 -10.73 3.62
CA ASP A 42 0.77 -10.19 3.99
C ASP A 42 -0.34 -11.22 3.82
N LEU A 43 -0.35 -12.00 2.73
CA LEU A 43 -1.25 -13.13 2.54
C LEU A 43 -1.07 -14.17 3.67
N LYS A 44 0.18 -14.46 4.07
CA LYS A 44 0.45 -15.40 5.14
C LYS A 44 -0.01 -14.86 6.50
N MET A 45 0.23 -13.59 6.78
CA MET A 45 -0.21 -12.91 8.00
C MET A 45 -1.74 -12.86 8.09
N ALA A 46 -2.42 -12.54 6.98
CA ALA A 46 -3.87 -12.57 6.88
C ALA A 46 -4.46 -13.97 7.18
N SER A 47 -3.73 -15.05 6.91
CA SER A 47 -4.18 -16.41 7.25
C SER A 47 -4.02 -16.76 8.74
N ARG A 48 -3.23 -15.98 9.49
CA ARG A 48 -2.79 -16.31 10.86
C ARG A 48 -3.33 -15.36 11.91
N VAL A 49 -3.31 -14.06 11.62
CA VAL A 49 -3.78 -13.01 12.54
C VAL A 49 -5.27 -12.78 12.33
N LYS A 50 -6.03 -12.95 13.40
CA LYS A 50 -7.49 -12.84 13.42
C LYS A 50 -7.90 -11.39 13.64
N GLY A 51 -9.08 -11.02 13.15
CA GLY A 51 -9.70 -9.72 13.43
C GLY A 51 -9.23 -8.58 12.52
N ILE A 52 -8.35 -8.83 11.54
CA ILE A 52 -8.00 -7.88 10.49
C ILE A 52 -9.03 -7.97 9.37
N ASP A 53 -9.60 -6.83 8.95
CA ASP A 53 -10.54 -6.79 7.83
C ASP A 53 -9.84 -6.57 6.49
N ALA A 54 -8.79 -5.74 6.47
CA ALA A 54 -7.96 -5.55 5.30
C ALA A 54 -6.49 -5.32 5.61
N ILE A 55 -5.63 -5.73 4.68
CA ILE A 55 -4.22 -5.37 4.61
C ILE A 55 -4.01 -4.60 3.31
N LEU A 56 -3.55 -3.35 3.45
CA LEU A 56 -3.08 -2.52 2.35
C LEU A 56 -1.55 -2.60 2.35
N GLY A 57 -1.01 -3.43 1.48
CA GLY A 57 0.40 -3.76 1.46
C GLY A 57 1.24 -2.88 0.52
N GLY A 58 2.52 -3.23 0.44
CA GLY A 58 3.53 -2.56 -0.35
C GLY A 58 4.72 -3.48 -0.61
N HIS A 59 5.92 -2.91 -0.75
CA HIS A 59 7.20 -3.61 -0.96
C HIS A 59 7.37 -4.35 -2.29
N THR A 60 6.44 -5.23 -2.65
CA THR A 60 6.56 -6.12 -3.83
C THR A 60 6.06 -5.49 -5.13
N HIS A 61 5.51 -4.28 -5.07
CA HIS A 61 5.07 -3.47 -6.22
C HIS A 61 3.93 -4.11 -7.07
N ASP A 62 3.14 -5.02 -6.50
CA ASP A 62 2.02 -5.66 -7.21
C ASP A 62 0.89 -4.67 -7.49
N GLY A 63 0.46 -4.57 -8.75
CA GLY A 63 -0.76 -3.85 -9.13
C GLY A 63 -1.95 -4.82 -9.12
N MET A 64 -2.71 -4.85 -8.02
CA MET A 64 -3.78 -5.83 -7.83
C MET A 64 -5.12 -5.30 -8.36
N PRO A 65 -5.70 -5.85 -9.44
CA PRO A 65 -6.98 -5.37 -9.97
C PRO A 65 -8.15 -5.62 -9.02
N ALA A 66 -8.01 -6.58 -8.10
CA ALA A 66 -8.94 -6.88 -7.02
C ALA A 66 -8.17 -7.36 -5.79
N PRO A 67 -8.69 -7.16 -4.56
CA PRO A 67 -8.09 -7.72 -3.36
C PRO A 67 -8.21 -9.25 -3.34
N VAL A 68 -7.23 -9.91 -2.75
CA VAL A 68 -7.30 -11.34 -2.44
C VAL A 68 -8.02 -11.50 -1.10
N ALA A 69 -9.10 -12.28 -1.10
CA ALA A 69 -9.80 -12.66 0.12
C ALA A 69 -9.12 -13.88 0.77
N VAL A 70 -8.56 -13.70 1.96
CA VAL A 70 -7.91 -14.77 2.74
C VAL A 70 -8.81 -15.13 3.92
N LYS A 71 -9.21 -16.41 4.02
CA LYS A 71 -9.98 -16.93 5.16
C LYS A 71 -9.04 -17.39 6.28
N ASN A 72 -9.43 -17.11 7.52
CA ASN A 72 -8.74 -17.55 8.73
C ASN A 72 -9.76 -17.92 9.83
N ALA A 73 -9.28 -18.35 10.99
CA ALA A 73 -10.13 -18.78 12.10
C ALA A 73 -11.03 -17.67 12.70
N GLY A 74 -10.74 -16.40 12.42
CA GLY A 74 -11.49 -15.23 12.87
C GLY A 74 -12.34 -14.56 11.79
N GLY A 75 -12.41 -15.12 10.58
CA GLY A 75 -13.21 -14.60 9.48
C GLY A 75 -12.43 -14.49 8.17
N GLN A 76 -12.54 -13.35 7.51
CA GLN A 76 -11.92 -13.08 6.21
C GLN A 76 -11.19 -11.74 6.25
N THR A 77 -10.00 -11.71 5.65
CA THR A 77 -9.19 -10.50 5.47
C THR A 77 -8.97 -10.25 3.98
N LEU A 78 -9.17 -9.01 3.53
CA LEU A 78 -8.87 -8.57 2.16
C LEU A 78 -7.41 -8.10 2.06
N VAL A 79 -6.63 -8.59 1.11
CA VAL A 79 -5.22 -8.18 0.93
C VAL A 79 -5.03 -7.58 -0.46
N THR A 80 -4.46 -6.38 -0.54
CA THR A 80 -4.23 -5.70 -1.82
C THR A 80 -3.01 -4.77 -1.79
N ASN A 81 -2.45 -4.53 -2.97
CA ASN A 81 -1.36 -3.59 -3.24
C ASN A 81 -1.75 -2.67 -4.42
N ALA A 82 -1.27 -1.43 -4.41
CA ALA A 82 -1.57 -0.42 -5.43
C ALA A 82 -0.41 -0.16 -6.41
N GLY A 83 0.39 -1.20 -6.71
CA GLY A 83 1.54 -1.09 -7.61
C GLY A 83 2.67 -0.26 -7.02
N SER A 84 3.33 0.52 -7.88
CA SER A 84 4.47 1.36 -7.53
C SER A 84 4.51 2.64 -8.36
N ASN A 85 5.38 3.57 -7.97
CA ASN A 85 5.69 4.79 -8.72
C ASN A 85 4.47 5.68 -9.03
N GLY A 86 3.43 5.62 -8.19
CA GLY A 86 2.20 6.38 -8.39
C GLY A 86 1.41 5.98 -9.64
N LYS A 87 1.61 4.76 -10.17
CA LYS A 87 0.91 4.30 -11.38
C LYS A 87 -0.57 4.03 -11.14
N TYR A 88 -0.94 3.66 -9.91
CA TYR A 88 -2.31 3.38 -9.52
C TYR A 88 -2.65 4.01 -8.17
N LEU A 89 -3.94 4.28 -7.97
CA LEU A 89 -4.55 4.58 -6.69
C LEU A 89 -5.52 3.45 -6.34
N GLY A 90 -5.23 2.71 -5.25
CA GLY A 90 -6.15 1.72 -4.71
C GLY A 90 -7.22 2.40 -3.84
N VAL A 91 -8.49 2.13 -4.14
CA VAL A 91 -9.65 2.63 -3.41
C VAL A 91 -10.44 1.44 -2.88
N LEU A 92 -10.55 1.32 -1.56
CA LEU A 92 -11.33 0.30 -0.88
C LEU A 92 -12.40 0.97 -0.02
N ASP A 93 -13.64 0.90 -0.49
CA ASP A 93 -14.81 1.42 0.23
C ASP A 93 -15.41 0.29 1.07
N PHE A 94 -15.60 0.53 2.36
CA PHE A 94 -16.36 -0.38 3.23
C PHE A 94 -17.74 0.18 3.56
N GLU A 95 -18.76 -0.67 3.45
CA GLU A 95 -20.06 -0.43 4.07
C GLU A 95 -20.08 -1.09 5.45
N VAL A 96 -20.19 -0.30 6.52
CA VAL A 96 -20.21 -0.79 7.90
C VAL A 96 -21.62 -0.67 8.46
N LYS A 97 -22.19 -1.80 8.92
CA LYS A 97 -23.51 -1.88 9.56
C LYS A 97 -23.43 -2.72 10.82
N ASN A 98 -24.03 -2.25 11.91
CA ASN A 98 -24.11 -2.99 13.18
C ASN A 98 -22.74 -3.49 13.67
N GLY A 99 -21.69 -2.66 13.57
CA GLY A 99 -20.36 -3.01 14.07
C GLY A 99 -19.54 -3.93 13.17
N LYS A 100 -20.00 -4.26 11.96
CA LYS A 100 -19.31 -5.15 11.03
C LYS A 100 -19.37 -4.66 9.58
N ILE A 101 -18.44 -5.11 8.75
CA ILE A 101 -18.48 -4.88 7.30
C ILE A 101 -19.64 -5.68 6.72
N ALA A 102 -20.59 -4.99 6.10
CA ALA A 102 -21.71 -5.57 5.39
C ALA A 102 -21.39 -5.83 3.92
N ASP A 103 -20.61 -4.93 3.31
CA ASP A 103 -20.19 -5.02 1.91
C ASP A 103 -18.89 -4.21 1.69
N PHE A 104 -18.22 -4.44 0.57
CA PHE A 104 -17.08 -3.63 0.15
C PHE A 104 -17.04 -3.42 -1.37
N ARG A 105 -16.44 -2.32 -1.79
CA ARG A 105 -16.14 -2.05 -3.21
C ARG A 105 -14.68 -1.73 -3.36
N TYR A 106 -14.05 -2.27 -4.38
CA TYR A 106 -12.65 -2.01 -4.68
C TYR A 106 -12.47 -1.49 -6.10
N LYS A 107 -11.58 -0.50 -6.25
CA LYS A 107 -11.12 -0.01 -7.55
C LYS A 107 -9.62 0.21 -7.49
N LEU A 108 -8.90 -0.30 -8.50
CA LEU A 108 -7.54 0.10 -8.79
C LEU A 108 -7.58 1.13 -9.93
N LEU A 109 -7.42 2.40 -9.60
CA LEU A 109 -7.54 3.50 -10.55
C LEU A 109 -6.17 3.81 -11.18
N PRO A 110 -5.98 3.65 -12.51
CA PRO A 110 -4.75 4.06 -13.17
C PRO A 110 -4.61 5.57 -13.20
N ILE A 111 -3.41 6.07 -12.88
CA ILE A 111 -3.09 7.50 -12.90
C ILE A 111 -2.42 7.82 -14.25
N PHE A 112 -3.19 8.41 -15.16
CA PHE A 112 -2.73 8.84 -16.47
C PHE A 112 -2.52 10.35 -16.49
N ALA A 113 -1.25 10.81 -16.42
CA ALA A 113 -0.90 12.23 -16.36
C ALA A 113 -1.36 13.05 -17.58
N ASN A 114 -1.60 12.40 -18.72
CA ASN A 114 -2.12 13.03 -19.94
C ASN A 114 -3.65 13.15 -19.96
N LEU A 115 -4.36 12.52 -19.02
CA LEU A 115 -5.83 12.55 -18.93
C LEU A 115 -6.33 13.30 -17.69
N LEU A 116 -5.44 13.62 -16.74
CA LEU A 116 -5.76 14.27 -15.48
C LEU A 116 -5.00 15.59 -15.38
N PRO A 117 -5.67 16.71 -15.03
CA PRO A 117 -4.96 17.96 -14.78
C PRO A 117 -4.05 17.79 -13.56
N ALA A 118 -2.84 18.32 -13.64
CA ALA A 118 -1.96 18.41 -12.48
C ALA A 118 -2.57 19.35 -11.42
N ASP A 119 -2.44 18.97 -10.15
CA ASP A 119 -2.77 19.86 -9.05
C ASP A 119 -1.81 21.06 -9.04
N LYS A 120 -2.37 22.28 -8.97
CA LYS A 120 -1.60 23.52 -9.16
C LYS A 120 -0.60 23.74 -8.03
N ASP A 121 -0.99 23.44 -6.80
CA ASP A 121 -0.15 23.69 -5.62
C ASP A 121 0.98 22.67 -5.55
N MET A 122 0.69 21.40 -5.86
CA MET A 122 1.71 20.37 -5.96
C MET A 122 2.68 20.61 -7.13
N GLN A 123 2.19 21.08 -8.28
CA GLN A 123 3.07 21.44 -9.39
C GLN A 123 4.02 22.57 -8.98
N ALA A 124 3.51 23.63 -8.35
CA ALA A 124 4.33 24.74 -7.87
C ALA A 124 5.39 24.28 -6.84
N LEU A 125 5.03 23.34 -5.95
CA LEU A 125 5.96 22.75 -4.99
C LEU A 125 7.08 21.96 -5.70
N ILE A 126 6.72 21.13 -6.69
CA ILE A 126 7.68 20.33 -7.47
C ILE A 126 8.62 21.25 -8.24
N ASP A 127 8.09 22.27 -8.91
CA ASP A 127 8.88 23.22 -9.69
C ASP A 127 9.88 23.95 -8.80
N LYS A 128 9.43 24.43 -7.63
CA LYS A 128 10.30 25.07 -6.64
C LYS A 128 11.40 24.13 -6.15
N ALA A 129 11.07 22.88 -5.82
CA ALA A 129 12.03 21.90 -5.32
C ALA A 129 13.07 21.51 -6.40
N ARG A 130 12.66 21.45 -7.67
CA ARG A 130 13.54 21.06 -8.79
C ARG A 130 14.35 22.22 -9.35
N ALA A 131 13.89 23.47 -9.20
CA ALA A 131 14.50 24.66 -9.81
C ALA A 131 16.04 24.74 -9.68
N PRO A 132 16.65 24.51 -8.50
CA PRO A 132 18.11 24.59 -8.36
C PRO A 132 18.88 23.49 -9.12
N TYR A 133 18.21 22.42 -9.54
CA TYR A 133 18.82 21.21 -10.09
C TYR A 133 18.46 20.96 -11.55
N LEU A 134 17.63 21.81 -12.18
CA LEU A 134 17.11 21.57 -13.52
C LEU A 134 18.22 21.36 -14.56
N SER A 135 19.31 22.12 -14.49
CA SER A 135 20.45 21.93 -15.43
C SER A 135 21.02 20.51 -15.38
N LYS A 136 21.14 19.94 -14.18
CA LYS A 136 21.67 18.58 -13.99
C LYS A 136 20.63 17.51 -14.29
N LEU A 137 19.39 17.72 -13.85
CA LEU A 137 18.29 16.76 -14.05
C LEU A 137 17.89 16.62 -15.53
N ASN A 138 18.09 17.66 -16.33
CA ASN A 138 17.78 17.68 -17.76
C ASN A 138 19.01 17.50 -18.66
N GLU A 139 20.19 17.24 -18.09
CA GLU A 139 21.40 16.99 -18.87
C GLU A 139 21.23 15.72 -19.72
N LYS A 140 21.35 15.86 -21.05
CA LYS A 140 21.26 14.74 -21.97
C LYS A 140 22.56 13.95 -21.97
N LEU A 141 22.55 12.78 -21.31
CA LEU A 141 23.73 11.92 -21.22
C LEU A 141 23.91 11.00 -22.45
N ALA A 142 22.82 10.45 -22.98
CA ALA A 142 22.85 9.54 -24.14
C ALA A 142 21.47 9.46 -24.82
N ILE A 143 21.41 8.81 -25.99
CA ILE A 143 20.17 8.45 -26.70
C ILE A 143 20.13 6.91 -26.79
N THR A 144 18.96 6.32 -26.55
CA THR A 144 18.72 4.88 -26.77
C THR A 144 17.85 4.70 -28.00
N GLU A 145 18.14 3.69 -28.83
CA GLU A 145 17.31 3.30 -29.98
C GLU A 145 16.23 2.26 -29.61
N GLY A 146 16.30 1.70 -28.38
CA GLY A 146 15.39 0.68 -27.88
C GLY A 146 14.82 0.96 -26.49
N THR A 147 13.82 0.17 -26.09
CA THR A 147 13.15 0.29 -24.80
C THR A 147 14.06 -0.15 -23.65
N LEU A 148 14.33 0.75 -22.71
CA LEU A 148 14.96 0.43 -21.43
C LEU A 148 13.88 0.27 -20.36
N TYR A 149 13.82 -0.90 -19.73
CA TYR A 149 12.84 -1.15 -18.68
C TYR A 149 13.50 -1.69 -17.41
N ARG A 150 12.95 -1.27 -16.28
CA ARG A 150 13.10 -1.90 -14.98
C ARG A 150 11.70 -2.05 -14.43
N ARG A 151 11.39 -3.26 -13.97
CA ARG A 151 10.11 -3.54 -13.32
C ARG A 151 10.04 -2.91 -11.94
#